data_AF-A0A538RYX4-F1
#
_entry.id   AF-A0A538RYX4-F1
#
_cell.length_a   1.000
_cell.length_b   1.000
_cell.length_c   1.000
_cell.angle_alpha   90.00
_cell.angle_beta   90.00
_cell.angle_gamma   90.00
#
_symmetry.space_group_name_H-M   'P 1'
#
loop_
_entity.id
_entity.type
_entity.pdbx_description
1 polymer ?
#
loop_
_entity_poly.entity_id
_entity_poly.type
_entity_poly.pdbx_seq_one_letter_code
_entity_poly.pdbx_strand_id
1 'polypeptide(L)'
;MHAHYQLVIGHPLTLNYRLPCEDALLASARQGDVFPIPSPEFEFIVLVLRRTLTYSAVAAMLGKDASQSARARDEFDALQARTQPARLRTVLEQHLPFLDVALFESCVLSLQPGCSSWRRLAIRQRLQHRLKSCARRARPVDFLRRQVVRTAYRLRRLVRPSGQNRLASGGLIIALVGGDGAGKSTAVESLYSWLSPRFDVKKFHLGKPPRSLLTLAAITLRRAGLLVRKLMTPGRACLPSDSQPAGRFGLLRAFSVARDRYRLYKRLRRFATNGRLVICDRYPIPQIRSMDCAVIAPSLPAQNANRFALALARREASLYSAIAPPDLFVVLKVHPELAVARKTDEEPDHVRSRSHEIWELQLPDGMARVIDAGRPPAEVLAELRSLVWSHL
;
A
#
# COMPACT_ATOMS: atom_id res chain seq x y z
N MET A 1 14.71 4.23 -10.78
CA MET A 1 13.25 4.20 -11.04
C MET A 1 13.02 4.00 -12.53
N HIS A 2 12.33 2.95 -12.94
CA HIS A 2 11.80 2.82 -14.31
C HIS A 2 10.30 3.09 -14.26
N ALA A 3 9.93 4.37 -14.12
CA ALA A 3 8.61 4.80 -14.52
C ALA A 3 8.47 4.50 -16.02
N HIS A 4 7.33 3.98 -16.47
CA HIS A 4 7.13 3.75 -17.90
C HIS A 4 7.15 5.10 -18.64
N TYR A 5 8.29 5.49 -19.21
CA TYR A 5 8.48 6.69 -20.03
C TYR A 5 7.78 6.61 -21.41
N GLN A 6 6.85 5.67 -21.59
CA GLN A 6 6.16 5.44 -22.86
C GLN A 6 4.65 5.52 -22.67
N LEU A 7 4.03 6.50 -23.33
CA LEU A 7 2.59 6.70 -23.30
C LEU A 7 1.96 5.79 -24.34
N VAL A 8 1.58 4.58 -23.91
CA VAL A 8 0.98 3.59 -24.80
C VAL A 8 -0.53 3.52 -24.59
N ILE A 9 -1.28 3.90 -25.63
CA ILE A 9 -2.74 3.90 -25.65
C ILE A 9 -3.31 2.79 -26.55
N GLY A 10 -4.61 2.53 -26.40
CA GLY A 10 -5.37 1.57 -27.21
C GLY A 10 -6.22 0.64 -26.35
N HIS A 11 -6.56 -0.53 -26.89
CA HIS A 11 -7.39 -1.48 -26.19
C HIS A 11 -6.72 -1.92 -24.86
N PRO A 12 -7.44 -1.96 -23.72
CA PRO A 12 -6.87 -2.26 -22.39
C PRO A 12 -6.09 -3.58 -22.26
N LEU A 13 -6.23 -4.50 -23.23
CA LEU A 13 -5.60 -5.82 -23.20
C LEU A 13 -4.25 -5.84 -23.90
N THR A 14 -4.00 -4.95 -24.87
CA THR A 14 -2.79 -5.02 -25.70
C THR A 14 -1.98 -3.76 -25.78
N LEU A 15 -2.58 -2.57 -25.56
CA LEU A 15 -1.94 -1.25 -25.58
C LEU A 15 -0.94 -1.13 -26.75
N ASN A 16 -1.41 -0.69 -27.91
CA ASN A 16 -0.66 -0.84 -29.16
C ASN A 16 -0.01 0.46 -29.68
N TYR A 17 -0.56 1.63 -29.38
CA TYR A 17 -0.11 2.89 -30.00
C TYR A 17 0.72 3.70 -29.01
N ARG A 18 1.98 3.99 -29.32
CA ARG A 18 2.84 4.88 -28.51
C ARG A 18 2.73 6.30 -29.03
N LEU A 19 2.32 7.24 -28.18
CA LEU A 19 2.21 8.65 -28.54
C LEU A 19 3.54 9.37 -28.23
N PRO A 20 4.16 10.09 -29.19
CA PRO A 20 5.43 10.78 -29.01
C PRO A 20 5.27 12.15 -28.33
N CYS A 21 4.55 12.19 -27.21
CA CYS A 21 4.33 13.41 -26.44
C CYS A 21 4.62 13.20 -24.94
N GLU A 22 5.39 12.16 -24.60
CA GLU A 22 5.63 11.76 -23.22
C GLU A 22 6.35 12.84 -22.41
N ASP A 23 7.41 13.44 -22.96
CA ASP A 23 8.21 14.43 -22.25
C ASP A 23 7.40 15.70 -21.96
N ALA A 24 6.61 16.16 -22.94
CA ALA A 24 5.72 17.31 -22.77
C ALA A 24 4.58 17.03 -21.79
N LEU A 25 4.01 15.82 -21.84
CA LEU A 25 2.99 15.39 -20.90
C LEU A 25 3.53 15.36 -19.47
N LEU A 26 4.73 14.79 -19.26
CA LEU A 26 5.38 14.73 -17.95
C LEU A 26 5.81 16.12 -17.45
N ALA A 27 6.34 16.98 -18.33
CA ALA A 27 6.72 18.35 -17.97
C ALA A 27 5.50 19.21 -17.57
N SER A 28 4.33 18.95 -18.14
CA SER A 28 3.09 19.64 -17.79
C SER A 28 2.43 19.13 -16.51
N ALA A 29 2.96 18.06 -15.92
CA ALA A 29 2.32 17.37 -14.81
C ALA A 29 2.38 18.18 -13.52
N ARG A 30 1.23 18.27 -12.85
CA ARG A 30 1.07 18.91 -11.54
C ARG A 30 0.79 17.85 -10.49
N GLN A 31 1.14 18.12 -9.24
CA GLN A 31 0.91 17.17 -8.17
C GLN A 31 -0.59 16.97 -7.93
N GLY A 32 -1.07 15.75 -8.19
CA GLY A 32 -2.41 15.32 -7.85
C GLY A 32 -2.46 14.73 -6.43
N ASP A 33 -3.59 14.08 -6.12
CA ASP A 33 -3.84 13.48 -4.79
C ASP A 33 -2.89 12.33 -4.43
N VAL A 34 -2.49 11.54 -5.43
CA VAL A 34 -1.49 10.46 -5.28
C VAL A 34 -0.50 10.53 -6.42
N PHE A 35 -0.97 10.55 -7.66
CA PHE A 35 -0.11 10.61 -8.84
C PHE A 35 -0.04 12.03 -9.39
N PRO A 36 1.09 12.43 -10.00
CA PRO A 36 1.12 13.64 -10.82
C PRO A 36 0.14 13.50 -11.99
N ILE A 37 -0.65 14.55 -12.22
CA ILE A 37 -1.68 14.61 -13.25
C ILE A 37 -1.21 15.60 -14.32
N PRO A 38 -1.23 15.23 -15.62
CA PRO A 38 -0.84 16.13 -16.69
C PRO A 38 -1.78 17.34 -16.78
N SER A 39 -1.43 18.32 -17.63
CA SER A 39 -2.36 19.44 -17.87
C SER A 39 -3.69 18.93 -18.44
N PRO A 40 -4.81 19.65 -18.20
CA PRO A 40 -6.13 19.25 -18.69
C PRO A 40 -6.16 18.99 -20.20
N GLU A 41 -5.38 19.74 -20.98
CA GLU A 41 -5.28 19.61 -22.42
C GLU A 41 -4.67 18.27 -22.84
N PHE A 42 -3.54 17.87 -22.25
CA PHE A 42 -2.92 16.57 -22.52
C PHE A 42 -3.80 15.42 -22.04
N GLU A 43 -4.40 15.56 -20.84
CA GLU A 43 -5.33 14.57 -20.29
C GLU A 43 -6.54 14.36 -21.23
N PHE A 44 -7.11 15.46 -21.73
CA PHE A 44 -8.25 15.42 -22.65
C PHE A 44 -7.90 14.76 -23.99
N ILE A 45 -6.76 15.11 -24.59
CA ILE A 45 -6.30 14.48 -25.85
C ILE A 45 -6.17 12.96 -25.67
N VAL A 46 -5.46 12.54 -24.62
CA VAL A 46 -5.22 11.11 -24.34
C VAL A 46 -6.54 10.40 -24.08
N LEU A 47 -7.47 11.00 -23.35
CA LEU A 47 -8.80 10.46 -23.07
C LEU A 47 -9.59 10.23 -24.36
N VAL A 48 -9.69 11.26 -25.21
CA VAL A 48 -10.44 11.21 -26.47
C VAL A 48 -9.88 10.10 -27.36
N LEU A 49 -8.56 10.10 -27.59
CA LEU A 49 -7.90 9.09 -28.41
C LEU A 49 -8.12 7.68 -27.85
N ARG A 50 -7.94 7.48 -26.55
CA ARG A 50 -8.11 6.18 -25.89
C ARG A 50 -9.55 5.67 -26.05
N ARG A 51 -10.55 6.53 -25.89
CA ARG A 51 -11.96 6.15 -26.00
C ARG A 51 -12.35 5.81 -27.42
N THR A 52 -12.00 6.65 -28.39
CA THR A 52 -12.25 6.38 -29.81
C THR A 52 -11.59 5.07 -30.26
N LEU A 53 -10.38 4.74 -29.76
CA LEU A 53 -9.69 3.48 -30.07
C LEU A 53 -10.30 2.24 -29.40
N THR A 54 -10.92 2.43 -28.22
CA THR A 54 -11.52 1.35 -27.42
C THR A 54 -12.93 0.99 -27.87
N TYR A 55 -13.63 1.90 -28.57
CA TYR A 55 -14.97 1.67 -29.11
C TYR A 55 -15.10 0.30 -29.78
N SER A 56 -16.18 -0.42 -29.50
CA SER A 56 -16.50 -1.70 -30.14
C SER A 56 -17.95 -1.70 -30.59
N ALA A 57 -18.16 -1.85 -31.90
CA ALA A 57 -19.52 -1.93 -32.47
C ALA A 57 -20.33 -3.09 -31.84
N VAL A 58 -19.68 -4.24 -31.62
CA VAL A 58 -20.31 -5.41 -30.96
C VAL A 58 -20.67 -5.10 -29.51
N ALA A 59 -19.79 -4.44 -28.75
CA ALA A 59 -20.10 -4.07 -27.37
C ALA A 59 -21.21 -3.01 -27.30
N ALA A 60 -21.24 -2.07 -28.26
CA ALA A 60 -22.27 -1.06 -28.37
C ALA A 60 -23.65 -1.66 -28.70
N MET A 61 -23.71 -2.62 -29.63
CA MET A 61 -24.94 -3.37 -29.94
C MET A 61 -25.44 -4.17 -28.72
N LEU A 62 -24.53 -4.70 -27.90
CA LEU A 62 -24.87 -5.45 -26.68
C LEU A 62 -25.15 -4.55 -25.45
N GLY A 63 -25.14 -3.22 -25.60
CA GLY A 63 -25.30 -2.27 -24.49
C GLY A 63 -24.18 -2.33 -23.44
N LYS A 64 -23.05 -2.98 -23.74
CA LYS A 64 -21.92 -3.23 -22.82
C LYS A 64 -20.68 -2.40 -23.18
N ASP A 65 -20.85 -1.32 -23.92
CA ASP A 65 -19.73 -0.49 -24.36
C ASP A 65 -19.20 0.35 -23.20
N ALA A 66 -18.12 -0.12 -22.57
CA ALA A 66 -17.51 0.54 -21.42
C ALA A 66 -17.08 1.99 -21.71
N SER A 67 -16.75 2.34 -22.97
CA SER A 67 -16.43 3.72 -23.36
C SER A 67 -17.62 4.67 -23.32
N GLN A 68 -18.85 4.18 -23.17
CA GLN A 68 -20.08 4.99 -23.11
C GLN A 68 -20.78 4.93 -21.73
N SER A 69 -20.13 4.34 -20.73
CA SER A 69 -20.65 4.31 -19.36
C SER A 69 -20.92 5.73 -18.82
N ALA A 70 -21.87 5.88 -17.89
CA ALA A 70 -22.20 7.18 -17.29
C ALA A 70 -20.95 7.86 -16.68
N ARG A 71 -20.20 7.11 -15.88
CA ARG A 71 -18.92 7.55 -15.30
C ARG A 71 -17.91 8.01 -16.36
N ALA A 72 -17.86 7.34 -17.50
CA ALA A 72 -17.00 7.78 -18.59
C ALA A 72 -17.50 9.14 -19.12
N ARG A 73 -18.80 9.30 -19.36
CA ARG A 73 -19.33 10.59 -19.80
C ARG A 73 -19.01 11.73 -18.82
N ASP A 74 -19.24 11.51 -17.53
CA ASP A 74 -18.93 12.49 -16.49
C ASP A 74 -17.44 12.92 -16.51
N GLU A 75 -16.52 11.96 -16.67
CA GLU A 75 -15.09 12.24 -16.80
C GLU A 75 -14.75 13.07 -18.06
N PHE A 76 -15.42 12.80 -19.18
CA PHE A 76 -15.21 13.54 -20.43
C PHE A 76 -15.74 14.96 -20.33
N ASP A 77 -16.96 15.14 -19.81
CA ASP A 77 -17.59 16.45 -19.67
C ASP A 77 -16.80 17.32 -18.66
N ALA A 78 -16.35 16.73 -17.55
CA ALA A 78 -15.52 17.42 -16.56
C ALA A 78 -14.16 17.87 -17.13
N LEU A 79 -13.52 17.06 -17.96
CA LEU A 79 -12.25 17.42 -18.60
C LEU A 79 -12.44 18.41 -19.75
N GLN A 80 -13.52 18.27 -20.52
CA GLN A 80 -13.87 19.23 -21.57
C GLN A 80 -14.09 20.63 -20.97
N ALA A 81 -14.80 20.74 -19.85
CA ALA A 81 -15.04 22.01 -19.16
C ALA A 81 -13.75 22.69 -18.64
N ARG A 82 -12.72 21.90 -18.32
CA ARG A 82 -11.42 22.39 -17.82
C ARG A 82 -10.43 22.72 -18.95
N THR A 83 -10.74 22.39 -20.20
CA THR A 83 -9.83 22.49 -21.34
C THR A 83 -10.04 23.81 -22.09
N GLN A 84 -8.95 24.53 -22.37
CA GLN A 84 -9.00 25.74 -23.20
C GLN A 84 -8.83 25.39 -24.69
N PRO A 85 -9.80 25.71 -25.58
CA PRO A 85 -9.74 25.31 -26.99
C PRO A 85 -8.51 25.85 -27.73
N ALA A 86 -8.09 27.08 -27.43
CA ALA A 86 -6.91 27.69 -28.05
C ALA A 86 -5.62 26.92 -27.69
N ARG A 87 -5.42 26.62 -26.39
CA ARG A 87 -4.25 25.86 -25.92
C ARG A 87 -4.26 24.42 -26.43
N LEU A 88 -5.43 23.80 -26.48
CA LEU A 88 -5.61 22.45 -27.01
C LEU A 88 -5.12 22.33 -28.46
N ARG A 89 -5.46 23.30 -29.31
CA ARG A 89 -5.01 23.35 -30.71
C ARG A 89 -3.49 23.50 -30.80
N THR A 90 -2.92 24.41 -30.02
CA THR A 90 -1.46 24.59 -29.95
C THR A 90 -0.74 23.30 -29.51
N VAL A 91 -1.25 22.61 -28.49
CA VAL A 91 -0.68 21.34 -28.00
C VAL A 91 -0.76 20.24 -29.07
N LEU A 92 -1.89 20.14 -29.78
CA LEU A 92 -2.06 19.18 -30.88
C LEU A 92 -1.08 19.44 -32.02
N GLU A 93 -0.95 20.68 -32.46
CA GLU A 93 -0.06 21.07 -33.56
C GLU A 93 1.42 20.86 -33.20
N GLN A 94 1.82 21.20 -31.97
CA GLN A 94 3.20 21.09 -31.52
C GLN A 94 3.64 19.66 -31.26
N HIS A 95 2.80 18.83 -30.62
CA HIS A 95 3.21 17.52 -30.12
C HIS A 95 2.61 16.34 -30.90
N LEU A 96 1.56 16.55 -31.69
CA LEU A 96 0.87 15.51 -32.45
C LEU A 96 0.55 15.97 -33.88
N PRO A 97 1.55 16.43 -34.67
CA PRO A 97 1.32 17.02 -36.00
C PRO A 97 0.69 16.05 -37.01
N PHE A 98 0.74 14.74 -36.76
CA PHE A 98 0.11 13.72 -37.59
C PHE A 98 -1.42 13.59 -37.35
N LEU A 99 -1.97 14.28 -36.35
CA LEU A 99 -3.40 14.36 -36.06
C LEU A 99 -3.94 15.72 -36.50
N ASP A 100 -4.64 15.75 -37.64
CA ASP A 100 -5.34 16.94 -38.09
C ASP A 100 -6.34 17.42 -37.01
N VAL A 101 -6.41 18.73 -36.74
CA VAL A 101 -7.35 19.32 -35.77
C VAL A 101 -8.80 18.92 -36.09
N ALA A 102 -9.17 18.90 -37.38
CA ALA A 102 -10.48 18.48 -37.84
C ALA A 102 -10.79 16.99 -37.55
N LEU A 103 -9.77 16.12 -37.60
CA LEU A 103 -9.92 14.72 -37.22
C LEU A 103 -10.14 14.60 -35.70
N PHE A 104 -9.42 15.37 -34.90
CA PHE A 104 -9.59 15.40 -33.46
C PHE A 104 -10.98 15.90 -33.05
N GLU A 105 -11.45 17.00 -33.63
CA GLU A 105 -12.80 17.52 -33.42
C GLU A 105 -13.87 16.48 -33.82
N SER A 106 -13.65 15.75 -34.93
CA SER A 106 -14.51 14.62 -35.31
C SER A 106 -14.51 13.50 -34.26
N CYS A 107 -13.37 13.22 -33.61
CA CYS A 107 -13.29 12.24 -32.52
C CYS A 107 -14.09 12.71 -31.30
N VAL A 108 -13.98 13.99 -30.92
CA VAL A 108 -14.76 14.61 -29.84
C VAL A 108 -16.26 14.47 -30.11
N LEU A 109 -16.72 14.86 -31.30
CA LEU A 109 -18.13 14.74 -31.70
C LEU A 109 -18.60 13.28 -31.68
N SER A 110 -17.75 12.32 -32.06
CA SER A 110 -18.09 10.90 -32.06
C SER A 110 -18.43 10.35 -30.66
N LEU A 111 -17.89 10.97 -29.61
CA LEU A 111 -18.08 10.57 -28.21
C LEU A 111 -19.38 11.14 -27.61
N GLN A 112 -19.97 12.16 -28.24
CA GLN A 112 -21.24 12.75 -27.80
C GLN A 112 -22.44 11.81 -28.06
N PRO A 113 -23.53 11.95 -27.28
CA PRO A 113 -24.76 11.20 -27.48
C PRO A 113 -25.38 11.51 -28.85
N GLY A 114 -26.02 10.52 -29.48
CA GLY A 114 -26.71 10.68 -30.78
C GLY A 114 -25.86 10.36 -32.03
N CYS A 115 -24.56 10.11 -31.89
CA CYS A 115 -23.74 9.67 -33.02
C CYS A 115 -24.03 8.21 -33.42
N SER A 116 -24.18 7.95 -34.73
CA SER A 116 -24.40 6.60 -35.26
C SER A 116 -23.18 5.68 -35.05
N SER A 117 -23.44 4.40 -34.78
CA SER A 117 -22.40 3.38 -34.58
C SER A 117 -21.43 3.26 -35.76
N TRP A 118 -21.96 3.39 -36.99
CA TRP A 118 -21.16 3.39 -38.21
C TRP A 118 -20.20 4.57 -38.30
N ARG A 119 -20.67 5.78 -37.97
CA ARG A 119 -19.83 6.98 -37.95
C ARG A 119 -18.73 6.86 -36.90
N ARG A 120 -19.03 6.32 -35.73
CA ARG A 120 -18.01 6.02 -34.68
C ARG A 120 -16.97 5.01 -35.16
N LEU A 121 -17.40 3.95 -35.85
CA LEU A 121 -16.50 2.96 -36.42
C LEU A 121 -15.61 3.55 -37.51
N ALA A 122 -16.17 4.37 -38.41
CA ALA A 122 -15.43 5.03 -39.47
C ALA A 122 -14.36 5.99 -38.92
N ILE A 123 -14.72 6.82 -37.93
CA ILE A 123 -13.79 7.74 -37.26
C ILE A 123 -12.68 6.96 -36.56
N ARG A 124 -13.02 5.86 -35.87
CA ARG A 124 -12.02 4.96 -35.29
C ARG A 124 -11.06 4.40 -36.33
N GLN A 125 -11.54 3.93 -37.48
CA GLN A 125 -10.69 3.38 -38.53
C GLN A 125 -9.75 4.45 -39.11
N ARG A 126 -10.27 5.66 -39.33
CA ARG A 126 -9.48 6.82 -39.78
C ARG A 126 -8.39 7.18 -38.77
N LEU A 127 -8.73 7.21 -37.47
CA LEU A 127 -7.77 7.43 -36.39
C LEU A 127 -6.69 6.34 -36.34
N GLN A 128 -7.07 5.07 -36.45
CA GLN A 128 -6.13 3.94 -36.49
C GLN A 128 -5.22 3.96 -37.73
N HIS A 129 -5.65 4.58 -38.82
CA HIS A 129 -4.83 4.73 -40.01
C HIS A 129 -3.78 5.84 -39.81
N ARG A 130 -4.19 6.99 -39.25
CA ARG A 130 -3.27 8.08 -38.89
C ARG A 130 -2.25 7.67 -37.82
N LEU A 131 -2.66 6.87 -36.84
CA LEU A 131 -1.79 6.33 -35.78
C LEU A 131 -0.96 5.10 -36.21
N LYS A 132 -0.95 4.72 -37.50
CA LYS A 132 -0.22 3.52 -37.96
C LYS A 132 1.29 3.64 -37.70
N SER A 133 1.88 4.83 -37.87
CA SER A 133 3.29 5.09 -37.58
C SER A 133 3.64 4.92 -36.10
N CYS A 134 2.67 5.18 -35.22
CA CYS A 134 2.78 5.06 -33.78
C CYS A 134 2.50 3.64 -33.26
N ALA A 135 2.15 2.68 -34.13
CA ALA A 135 1.74 1.35 -33.74
C ALA A 135 2.95 0.43 -33.45
N ARG A 136 3.00 -0.16 -32.26
CA ARG A 136 4.02 -1.14 -31.86
C ARG A 136 3.90 -2.48 -32.58
N ARG A 137 2.70 -2.80 -33.07
CA ARG A 137 2.39 -4.06 -33.76
C ARG A 137 1.43 -3.83 -34.91
N ALA A 138 1.59 -4.64 -35.96
CA ALA A 138 0.64 -4.72 -37.05
C ALA A 138 -0.76 -5.13 -36.55
N ARG A 139 -1.79 -4.64 -37.23
CA ARG A 139 -3.21 -4.88 -36.88
C ARG A 139 -3.59 -6.36 -36.69
N PRO A 140 -3.23 -7.30 -37.59
CA PRO A 140 -3.63 -8.70 -37.41
C PRO A 140 -2.96 -9.34 -36.20
N VAL A 141 -1.68 -9.02 -35.96
CA VAL A 141 -0.92 -9.51 -34.80
C VAL A 141 -1.52 -8.99 -33.49
N ASP A 142 -1.89 -7.71 -33.44
CA ASP A 142 -2.55 -7.13 -32.27
C ASP A 142 -3.94 -7.75 -32.02
N PHE A 143 -4.70 -8.05 -33.08
CA PHE A 143 -5.97 -8.75 -32.95
C PHE A 143 -5.82 -10.16 -32.37
N LEU A 144 -4.88 -10.96 -32.88
CA LEU A 144 -4.62 -12.30 -32.36
C LEU A 144 -4.17 -12.24 -30.89
N ARG A 145 -3.23 -11.35 -30.58
CA ARG A 145 -2.75 -11.13 -29.21
C ARG A 145 -3.88 -10.72 -28.27
N ARG A 146 -4.82 -9.89 -28.72
CA ARG A 146 -6.00 -9.51 -27.93
C ARG A 146 -6.82 -10.74 -27.53
N GLN A 147 -7.01 -11.70 -28.42
CA GLN A 147 -7.76 -12.92 -28.09
C GLN A 147 -7.01 -13.80 -27.09
N VAL A 148 -5.69 -13.98 -27.29
CA VAL A 148 -4.84 -14.74 -26.36
C VAL A 148 -4.82 -14.12 -24.96
N VAL A 149 -4.64 -12.80 -24.86
CA VAL A 149 -4.63 -12.11 -23.55
C VAL A 149 -6.02 -12.16 -22.91
N ARG A 150 -7.10 -12.08 -23.70
CA ARG A 150 -8.48 -12.18 -23.20
C ARG A 150 -8.76 -13.55 -22.58
N THR A 151 -8.37 -14.64 -23.23
CA THR A 151 -8.55 -16.00 -22.70
C THR A 151 -7.69 -16.22 -21.45
N ALA A 152 -6.41 -15.82 -21.50
CA ALA A 152 -5.52 -15.88 -20.34
C ALA A 152 -6.04 -15.05 -19.16
N TYR A 153 -6.61 -13.87 -19.39
CA TYR A 153 -7.20 -13.04 -18.34
C TYR A 153 -8.43 -13.71 -17.71
N ARG A 154 -9.32 -14.31 -18.51
CA ARG A 154 -10.48 -15.06 -17.99
C ARG A 154 -10.04 -16.23 -17.10
N LEU A 155 -9.06 -17.00 -17.53
CA LEU A 155 -8.49 -18.11 -16.75
C LEU A 155 -7.82 -17.61 -15.46
N ARG A 156 -7.02 -16.53 -15.54
CA ARG A 156 -6.37 -15.94 -14.37
C ARG A 156 -7.37 -15.39 -13.36
N ARG A 157 -8.51 -14.83 -13.80
CA ARG A 157 -9.55 -14.29 -12.92
C ARG A 157 -10.19 -15.37 -12.03
N LEU A 158 -10.22 -16.63 -12.48
CA LEU A 158 -10.71 -17.76 -11.68
C LEU A 158 -9.78 -18.10 -10.50
N VAL A 159 -8.47 -17.86 -10.65
CA VAL A 159 -7.46 -18.20 -9.63
C VAL A 159 -7.02 -16.99 -8.80
N ARG A 160 -7.05 -15.79 -9.39
CA ARG A 160 -6.66 -14.54 -8.76
C ARG A 160 -7.67 -13.45 -9.14
N PRO A 161 -8.49 -12.95 -8.19
CA PRO A 161 -9.34 -11.80 -8.47
C PRO A 161 -8.46 -10.61 -8.90
N SER A 162 -9.01 -9.73 -9.74
CA SER A 162 -8.34 -8.53 -10.22
C SER A 162 -7.84 -7.71 -9.04
N GLY A 163 -6.52 -7.63 -8.88
CA GLY A 163 -5.89 -6.91 -7.78
C GLY A 163 -5.79 -5.41 -8.09
N GLN A 164 -5.77 -4.61 -7.03
CA GLN A 164 -5.32 -3.22 -7.06
C GLN A 164 -3.88 -3.13 -7.63
N ASN A 165 -3.41 -1.92 -7.98
CA ASN A 165 -2.11 -1.76 -8.63
C ASN A 165 -0.97 -2.25 -7.74
N ARG A 166 0.07 -2.77 -8.38
CA ARG A 166 1.28 -3.28 -7.75
C ARG A 166 2.49 -2.55 -8.31
N LEU A 167 3.48 -2.35 -7.47
CA LEU A 167 4.76 -1.77 -7.85
C LEU A 167 5.59 -2.80 -8.63
N ALA A 168 6.20 -2.35 -9.73
CA ALA A 168 7.02 -3.19 -10.59
C ALA A 168 8.43 -3.43 -9.99
N SER A 169 8.93 -2.49 -9.19
CA SER A 169 10.25 -2.52 -8.54
C SER A 169 10.31 -3.38 -7.27
N GLY A 170 9.20 -3.99 -6.85
CA GLY A 170 9.04 -4.56 -5.52
C GLY A 170 8.16 -3.67 -4.64
N GLY A 171 7.53 -4.27 -3.63
CA GLY A 171 6.67 -3.54 -2.70
C GLY A 171 7.46 -2.84 -1.61
N LEU A 172 6.74 -2.13 -0.73
CA LEU A 172 7.31 -1.32 0.34
C LEU A 172 6.74 -1.76 1.69
N ILE A 173 7.60 -1.97 2.68
CA ILE A 173 7.24 -2.20 4.08
C ILE A 173 7.44 -0.89 4.85
N ILE A 174 6.32 -0.25 5.20
CA ILE A 174 6.26 0.97 6.00
C ILE A 174 5.96 0.55 7.43
N ALA A 175 6.83 0.88 8.37
CA ALA A 175 6.65 0.57 9.78
C ALA A 175 6.52 1.85 10.59
N LEU A 176 5.41 1.96 11.32
CA LEU A 176 5.12 3.07 12.22
C LEU A 176 5.34 2.62 13.66
N VAL A 177 6.25 3.31 14.36
CA VAL A 177 6.56 3.12 15.78
C VAL A 177 6.36 4.44 16.51
N GLY A 178 6.02 4.38 17.79
CA GLY A 178 5.61 5.54 18.58
C GLY A 178 5.19 5.11 19.99
N GLY A 179 5.18 6.04 20.94
CA GLY A 179 4.63 5.83 22.28
C GLY A 179 3.13 5.54 22.27
N ASP A 180 2.59 5.06 23.39
CA ASP A 180 1.14 4.97 23.56
C ASP A 180 0.58 6.40 23.65
N GLY A 181 -0.48 6.73 22.91
CA GLY A 181 -0.98 8.12 22.79
C GLY A 181 -0.35 8.95 21.65
N ALA A 182 0.60 8.40 20.89
CA ALA A 182 1.24 9.11 19.78
C ALA A 182 0.41 9.20 18.47
N GLY A 183 -0.83 8.68 18.46
CA GLY A 183 -1.68 8.71 17.26
C GLY A 183 -1.33 7.68 16.18
N LYS A 184 -0.52 6.65 16.50
CA LYS A 184 -0.10 5.59 15.55
C LYS A 184 -1.26 4.95 14.78
N SER A 185 -2.30 4.51 15.49
CA SER A 185 -3.46 3.85 14.88
C SER A 185 -4.17 4.76 13.89
N THR A 186 -4.31 6.05 14.23
CA THR A 186 -4.87 7.08 13.36
C THR A 186 -4.01 7.29 12.12
N ALA A 187 -2.69 7.35 12.27
CA ALA A 187 -1.75 7.47 11.15
C ALA A 187 -1.79 6.25 10.22
N VAL A 188 -1.82 5.03 10.78
CA VAL A 188 -1.95 3.78 10.02
C VAL A 188 -3.25 3.75 9.22
N GLU A 189 -4.37 4.15 9.82
CA GLU A 189 -5.66 4.16 9.12
C GLU A 189 -5.70 5.21 8.01
N SER A 190 -5.18 6.41 8.27
CA SER A 190 -5.11 7.49 7.28
C SER A 190 -4.22 7.14 6.09
N LEU A 191 -3.06 6.49 6.33
CA LEU A 191 -2.21 6.01 5.23
C LEU A 191 -2.89 4.88 4.45
N TYR A 192 -3.59 3.98 5.14
CA TYR A 192 -4.33 2.90 4.49
C TYR A 192 -5.46 3.44 3.61
N SER A 193 -6.26 4.39 4.10
CA SER A 193 -7.36 4.98 3.34
C SER A 193 -6.87 5.80 2.14
N TRP A 194 -5.70 6.44 2.26
CA TRP A 194 -5.06 7.16 1.15
C TRP A 194 -4.49 6.23 0.07
N LEU A 195 -3.84 5.12 0.44
CA LEU A 195 -3.16 4.23 -0.50
C LEU A 195 -4.06 3.13 -1.08
N SER A 196 -4.96 2.55 -0.29
CA SER A 196 -5.80 1.39 -0.67
C SER A 196 -6.70 1.60 -1.90
N PRO A 197 -7.17 2.82 -2.26
CA PRO A 197 -7.93 3.02 -3.48
C PRO A 197 -7.10 2.77 -4.75
N ARG A 198 -5.77 2.97 -4.68
CA ARG A 198 -4.88 2.93 -5.84
C ARG A 198 -3.90 1.75 -5.82
N PHE A 199 -3.51 1.26 -4.65
CA PHE A 199 -2.51 0.19 -4.49
C PHE A 199 -3.05 -1.01 -3.70
N ASP A 200 -2.47 -2.19 -3.95
CA ASP A 200 -2.71 -3.40 -3.15
C ASP A 200 -1.98 -3.26 -1.80
N VAL A 201 -2.73 -2.80 -0.78
CA VAL A 201 -2.20 -2.45 0.55
C VAL A 201 -2.76 -3.36 1.62
N LYS A 202 -1.93 -3.78 2.59
CA LYS A 202 -2.39 -4.47 3.81
C LYS A 202 -1.77 -3.91 5.08
N LYS A 203 -2.62 -3.81 6.11
CA LYS A 203 -2.21 -3.51 7.49
C LYS A 203 -1.79 -4.79 8.20
N PHE A 204 -0.67 -4.72 8.91
CA PHE A 204 -0.19 -5.77 9.80
C PHE A 204 0.16 -5.17 11.15
N HIS A 205 -0.05 -5.91 12.23
CA HIS A 205 0.29 -5.46 13.57
C HIS A 205 1.25 -6.47 14.20
N LEU A 206 2.56 -6.17 14.18
CA LEU A 206 3.57 -7.12 14.67
C LEU A 206 3.57 -7.23 16.20
N GLY A 207 3.00 -6.26 16.91
CA GLY A 207 2.89 -6.33 18.37
C GLY A 207 1.89 -7.38 18.89
N LYS A 208 0.91 -7.73 18.08
CA LYS A 208 -0.18 -8.68 18.37
C LYS A 208 -0.34 -9.63 17.17
N PRO A 209 0.60 -10.57 16.97
CA PRO A 209 0.51 -11.52 15.87
C PRO A 209 -0.69 -12.45 16.04
N PRO A 210 -1.26 -12.98 14.94
CA PRO A 210 -2.31 -13.98 15.01
C PRO A 210 -1.78 -15.22 15.75
N ARG A 211 -2.51 -15.63 16.79
CA ARG A 211 -2.10 -16.72 17.69
C ARG A 211 -2.22 -18.05 16.96
N SER A 212 -1.13 -18.80 16.89
CA SER A 212 -1.16 -20.19 16.44
C SER A 212 -1.74 -21.12 17.52
N LEU A 213 -2.11 -22.34 17.13
CA LEU A 213 -2.57 -23.38 18.06
C LEU A 213 -1.57 -23.62 19.21
N LEU A 214 -0.26 -23.53 18.93
CA LEU A 214 0.79 -23.63 19.96
C LEU A 214 0.70 -22.51 20.98
N THR A 215 0.51 -21.27 20.52
CA THR A 215 0.34 -20.10 21.40
C THR A 215 -0.94 -20.22 22.22
N LEU A 216 -2.04 -20.69 21.61
CA LEU A 216 -3.28 -20.93 22.34
C LEU A 216 -3.11 -22.03 23.40
N ALA A 217 -2.49 -23.15 23.06
CA ALA A 217 -2.18 -24.23 23.99
C ALA A 217 -1.28 -23.76 25.14
N ALA A 218 -0.24 -22.97 24.86
CA ALA A 218 0.63 -22.42 25.90
C ALA A 218 -0.11 -21.46 26.84
N ILE A 219 -1.05 -20.66 26.32
CA ILE A 219 -1.91 -19.77 27.11
C ILE A 219 -2.85 -20.59 28.00
N THR A 220 -3.51 -21.61 27.46
CA THR A 220 -4.44 -22.46 28.24
C THR A 220 -3.70 -23.23 29.33
N LEU A 221 -2.55 -23.82 29.02
CA LEU A 221 -1.69 -24.50 30.00
C LEU A 221 -1.21 -23.56 31.10
N ARG A 222 -0.79 -22.33 30.77
CA ARG A 222 -0.41 -21.33 31.78
C ARG A 222 -1.60 -20.96 32.69
N ARG A 223 -2.79 -20.76 32.12
CA ARG A 223 -4.01 -20.44 32.89
C ARG A 223 -4.41 -21.59 33.81
N ALA A 224 -4.38 -22.82 33.30
CA ALA A 224 -4.64 -24.02 34.10
C ALA A 224 -3.63 -24.16 35.25
N GLY A 225 -2.33 -23.97 34.98
CA GLY A 225 -1.30 -24.01 36.02
C GLY A 225 -1.47 -22.92 37.10
N LEU A 226 -1.91 -21.72 36.73
CA LEU A 226 -2.23 -20.65 37.68
C LEU A 226 -3.46 -20.98 38.54
N LEU A 227 -4.50 -21.58 37.93
CA LEU A 227 -5.70 -22.07 38.63
C LEU A 227 -5.36 -23.17 39.63
N VAL A 228 -4.59 -24.18 39.22
CA VAL A 228 -4.12 -25.26 40.10
C VAL A 228 -3.30 -24.70 41.27
N ARG A 229 -2.40 -23.75 41.02
CA ARG A 229 -1.61 -23.10 42.08
C ARG A 229 -2.49 -22.31 43.06
N LYS A 230 -3.53 -21.63 42.56
CA LYS A 230 -4.51 -20.90 43.37
C LYS A 230 -5.34 -21.85 44.25
N LEU A 231 -5.68 -23.03 43.75
CA LEU A 231 -6.39 -24.09 44.49
C LEU A 231 -5.51 -24.77 45.54
N MET A 232 -4.24 -25.06 45.23
CA MET A 232 -3.34 -25.79 46.13
C MET A 232 -2.67 -24.92 47.21
N THR A 233 -2.59 -23.60 47.01
CA THR A 233 -1.98 -22.67 47.99
C THR A 233 -2.86 -21.43 48.20
N PRO A 234 -3.94 -21.53 48.99
CA PRO A 234 -4.78 -20.39 49.34
C PRO A 234 -3.98 -19.47 50.28
N GLY A 235 -3.50 -18.32 49.78
CA GLY A 235 -2.81 -17.30 50.59
C GLY A 235 -1.57 -16.65 49.97
N ARG A 236 -1.02 -17.17 48.87
CA ARG A 236 0.15 -16.57 48.15
C ARG A 236 -0.17 -16.07 46.74
N ALA A 237 -1.44 -15.78 46.45
CA ALA A 237 -1.89 -15.40 45.12
C ALA A 237 -1.68 -13.90 44.83
N CYS A 238 -0.44 -13.41 44.86
CA CYS A 238 -0.10 -12.26 44.02
C CYS A 238 -0.18 -12.75 42.57
N LEU A 239 -1.15 -12.23 41.80
CA LEU A 239 -1.16 -12.37 40.35
C LEU A 239 0.16 -11.80 39.85
N PRO A 240 1.07 -12.59 39.26
CA PRO A 240 2.25 -12.02 38.63
C PRO A 240 1.75 -11.07 37.55
N SER A 241 2.24 -9.82 37.57
CA SER A 241 2.01 -8.87 36.48
C SER A 241 2.24 -9.59 35.14
N ASP A 242 1.35 -9.38 34.17
CA ASP A 242 1.28 -10.11 32.89
C ASP A 242 2.60 -10.04 32.08
N SER A 243 3.49 -9.14 32.52
CA SER A 243 4.80 -8.74 31.99
C SER A 243 5.93 -9.75 32.14
N GLN A 244 5.90 -10.67 33.13
CA GLN A 244 7.02 -11.61 33.36
C GLN A 244 6.68 -13.06 33.01
N PRO A 245 7.52 -13.77 32.23
CA PRO A 245 7.37 -15.19 31.95
C PRO A 245 7.78 -16.04 33.18
N ALA A 246 6.98 -15.99 34.24
CA ALA A 246 7.19 -16.87 35.39
C ALA A 246 6.88 -18.34 35.03
N GLY A 247 7.87 -19.22 35.20
CA GLY A 247 7.75 -20.67 35.01
C GLY A 247 7.80 -21.17 33.57
N ARG A 248 7.92 -22.49 33.39
CA ARG A 248 8.12 -23.16 32.08
C ARG A 248 7.06 -22.79 31.04
N PHE A 249 5.80 -22.67 31.44
CA PHE A 249 4.69 -22.28 30.56
C PHE A 249 4.74 -20.79 30.15
N GLY A 250 5.29 -19.93 31.01
CA GLY A 250 5.57 -18.53 30.67
C GLY A 250 6.62 -18.41 29.56
N LEU A 251 7.71 -19.20 29.67
CA LEU A 251 8.77 -19.25 28.65
C LEU A 251 8.24 -19.82 27.32
N LEU A 252 7.42 -20.87 27.36
CA LEU A 252 6.77 -21.44 26.18
C LEU A 252 5.81 -20.44 25.51
N ARG A 253 5.02 -19.69 26.28
CA ARG A 253 4.18 -18.59 25.76
C ARG A 253 5.04 -17.53 25.06
N ALA A 254 6.10 -17.05 25.71
CA ALA A 254 6.99 -16.03 25.14
C ALA A 254 7.63 -16.50 23.81
N PHE A 255 8.17 -17.71 23.80
CA PHE A 255 8.72 -18.32 22.58
C PHE A 255 7.68 -18.48 21.47
N SER A 256 6.46 -18.91 21.82
CA SER A 256 5.38 -19.12 20.84
C SER A 256 4.94 -17.78 20.21
N VAL A 257 4.88 -16.71 21.00
CA VAL A 257 4.63 -15.34 20.51
C VAL A 257 5.74 -14.88 19.56
N ALA A 258 7.01 -15.09 19.91
CA ALA A 258 8.14 -14.77 19.03
C ALA A 258 8.07 -15.55 17.69
N ARG A 259 7.71 -16.84 17.74
CA ARG A 259 7.50 -17.68 16.56
C ARG A 259 6.35 -17.16 15.69
N ASP A 260 5.23 -16.79 16.28
CA ASP A 260 4.07 -16.26 15.54
C ASP A 260 4.38 -14.90 14.90
N ARG A 261 5.09 -14.03 15.62
CA ARG A 261 5.59 -12.76 15.09
C ARG A 261 6.52 -12.98 13.90
N TYR A 262 7.47 -13.91 14.00
CA TYR A 262 8.36 -14.23 12.88
C TYR A 262 7.62 -14.84 11.67
N ARG A 263 6.60 -15.68 11.90
CA ARG A 263 5.73 -16.19 10.82
C ARG A 263 4.94 -15.07 10.13
N LEU A 264 4.44 -14.11 10.90
CA LEU A 264 3.78 -12.92 10.37
C LEU A 264 4.75 -12.09 9.54
N TYR A 265 5.99 -11.92 10.02
CA TYR A 265 7.07 -11.28 9.27
C TYR A 265 7.38 -11.97 7.94
N LYS A 266 7.47 -13.30 7.88
CA LYS A 266 7.64 -13.98 6.57
C LYS A 266 6.48 -13.72 5.63
N ARG A 267 5.26 -13.67 6.15
CA ARG A 267 4.05 -13.43 5.37
C ARG A 267 4.02 -12.01 4.80
N LEU A 268 4.32 -11.00 5.62
CA LEU A 268 4.38 -9.61 5.17
C LEU A 268 5.53 -9.39 4.18
N ARG A 269 6.71 -10.00 4.40
CA ARG A 269 7.85 -9.86 3.48
C ARG A 269 7.55 -10.46 2.11
N ARG A 270 6.92 -11.64 2.07
CA ARG A 270 6.43 -12.25 0.82
C ARG A 270 5.35 -11.38 0.16
N PHE A 271 4.50 -10.74 0.94
CA PHE A 271 3.46 -9.84 0.42
C PHE A 271 4.11 -8.63 -0.27
N ALA A 272 5.06 -7.97 0.40
CA ALA A 272 5.81 -6.85 -0.13
C ALA A 272 6.64 -7.23 -1.38
N THR A 273 7.36 -8.35 -1.33
CA THR A 273 8.19 -8.82 -2.47
C THR A 273 7.37 -9.03 -3.75
N ASN A 274 6.05 -9.25 -3.65
CA ASN A 274 5.14 -9.36 -4.79
C ASN A 274 4.62 -8.00 -5.32
N GLY A 275 5.29 -6.89 -5.00
CA GLY A 275 4.94 -5.55 -5.49
C GLY A 275 3.82 -4.85 -4.71
N ARG A 276 3.58 -5.25 -3.45
CA ARG A 276 2.44 -4.76 -2.66
C ARG A 276 2.89 -3.91 -1.47
N LEU A 277 2.02 -3.02 -0.99
CA LEU A 277 2.35 -2.14 0.13
C LEU A 277 1.94 -2.78 1.46
N VAL A 278 2.82 -2.69 2.43
CA VAL A 278 2.62 -3.19 3.78
C VAL A 278 2.72 -2.02 4.75
N ILE A 279 1.69 -1.79 5.55
CA ILE A 279 1.72 -0.84 6.66
C ILE A 279 1.75 -1.66 7.95
N CYS A 280 2.83 -1.53 8.71
CA CYS A 280 3.05 -2.18 9.99
C CYS A 280 2.79 -1.20 11.13
N ASP A 281 1.84 -1.56 12.00
CA ASP A 281 1.71 -0.96 13.32
C ASP A 281 2.58 -1.74 14.30
N ARG A 282 3.58 -1.04 14.86
CA ARG A 282 4.68 -1.59 15.65
C ARG A 282 5.60 -2.50 14.83
N TYR A 283 6.90 -2.40 15.10
CA TYR A 283 7.91 -3.23 14.47
C TYR A 283 8.96 -3.59 15.51
N PRO A 284 9.33 -4.88 15.65
CA PRO A 284 10.33 -5.29 16.63
C PRO A 284 11.69 -4.75 16.18
N ILE A 285 12.27 -3.87 16.98
CA ILE A 285 13.63 -3.37 16.79
C ILE A 285 14.46 -3.61 18.06
N PRO A 286 15.75 -3.95 17.95
CA PRO A 286 16.59 -4.27 19.10
C PRO A 286 16.71 -3.15 20.15
N GLN A 287 16.55 -1.90 19.73
CA GLN A 287 16.69 -0.72 20.58
C GLN A 287 15.48 -0.52 21.52
N ILE A 288 14.31 -1.07 21.18
CA ILE A 288 13.12 -1.05 22.04
C ILE A 288 13.12 -2.31 22.91
N ARG A 289 13.10 -2.12 24.22
CA ARG A 289 13.24 -3.17 25.24
C ARG A 289 11.99 -3.35 26.09
N SER A 290 11.07 -2.39 26.12
CA SER A 290 9.82 -2.53 26.86
C SER A 290 8.69 -3.14 26.01
N MET A 291 8.76 -3.02 24.69
CA MET A 291 7.70 -3.43 23.77
C MET A 291 8.21 -4.31 22.63
N ASP A 292 7.47 -5.38 22.34
CA ASP A 292 7.65 -6.20 21.15
C ASP A 292 9.06 -6.80 20.95
N CYS A 293 9.79 -6.95 22.05
CA CYS A 293 11.17 -7.43 22.10
C CYS A 293 11.28 -8.89 22.59
N ALA A 294 12.51 -9.41 22.61
CA ALA A 294 12.81 -10.69 23.26
C ALA A 294 12.61 -10.56 24.78
N VAL A 295 11.84 -11.46 25.37
CA VAL A 295 11.47 -11.38 26.80
C VAL A 295 12.15 -12.46 27.63
N ILE A 296 12.54 -13.59 27.02
CA ILE A 296 13.04 -14.76 27.75
C ILE A 296 14.39 -14.47 28.40
N ALA A 297 15.37 -13.97 27.64
CA ALA A 297 16.72 -13.74 28.18
C ALA A 297 16.75 -12.71 29.34
N PRO A 298 16.09 -11.53 29.23
CA PRO A 298 16.07 -10.56 30.33
C PRO A 298 15.30 -11.04 31.57
N SER A 299 14.35 -11.96 31.41
CA SER A 299 13.49 -12.43 32.50
C SER A 299 14.02 -13.67 33.22
N LEU A 300 15.19 -14.19 32.83
CA LEU A 300 15.79 -15.37 33.45
C LEU A 300 16.71 -14.95 34.61
N PRO A 301 16.31 -15.16 35.88
CA PRO A 301 17.23 -14.96 36.98
C PRO A 301 18.35 -16.00 36.92
N ALA A 302 19.59 -15.59 37.21
CA ALA A 302 20.78 -16.43 37.12
C ALA A 302 20.65 -17.79 37.84
N GLN A 303 19.86 -17.83 38.92
CA GLN A 303 19.64 -19.01 39.75
C GLN A 303 18.65 -20.06 39.13
N ASN A 304 17.85 -19.69 38.12
CA ASN A 304 16.84 -20.58 37.49
C ASN A 304 17.13 -20.87 36.01
N ALA A 305 18.36 -20.65 35.56
CA ALA A 305 18.76 -20.80 34.16
C ALA A 305 18.98 -22.29 33.75
N ASN A 306 17.90 -23.06 33.63
CA ASN A 306 17.98 -24.44 33.12
C ASN A 306 18.36 -24.48 31.63
N ARG A 307 19.04 -25.56 31.19
CA ARG A 307 19.44 -25.77 29.78
C ARG A 307 18.30 -25.55 28.78
N PHE A 308 17.09 -25.95 29.14
CA PHE A 308 15.88 -25.73 28.34
C PHE A 308 15.52 -24.25 28.17
N ALA A 309 15.57 -23.48 29.25
CA ALA A 309 15.28 -22.04 29.23
C ALA A 309 16.33 -21.28 28.41
N LEU A 310 17.60 -21.64 28.56
CA LEU A 310 18.70 -21.10 27.76
C LEU A 310 18.54 -21.43 26.27
N ALA A 311 18.12 -22.66 25.94
CA ALA A 311 17.87 -23.06 24.56
C ALA A 311 16.69 -22.26 23.94
N LEU A 312 15.62 -22.03 24.70
CA LEU A 312 14.50 -21.20 24.25
C LEU A 312 14.91 -19.74 24.06
N ALA A 313 15.71 -19.18 24.99
CA ALA A 313 16.23 -17.82 24.87
C ALA A 313 17.07 -17.63 23.61
N ARG A 314 17.99 -18.58 23.32
CA ARG A 314 18.80 -18.55 22.09
C ARG A 314 17.94 -18.64 20.82
N ARG A 315 16.93 -19.50 20.83
CA ARG A 315 16.01 -19.62 19.67
C ARG A 315 15.13 -18.38 19.52
N GLU A 316 14.65 -17.78 20.60
CA GLU A 316 13.92 -16.52 20.56
C GLU A 316 14.79 -15.42 19.95
N ALA A 317 16.02 -15.24 20.45
CA ALA A 317 16.97 -14.27 19.92
C ALA A 317 17.23 -14.47 18.42
N SER A 318 17.41 -15.72 17.99
CA SER A 318 17.58 -16.06 16.57
C SER A 318 16.36 -15.70 15.71
N LEU A 319 15.14 -15.81 16.25
CA LEU A 319 13.93 -15.41 15.53
C LEU A 319 13.85 -13.89 15.35
N TYR A 320 14.21 -13.11 16.37
CA TYR A 320 14.24 -11.65 16.26
C TYR A 320 15.38 -11.16 15.37
N SER A 321 16.56 -11.75 15.45
CA SER A 321 17.69 -11.39 14.59
C SER A 321 17.43 -11.69 13.12
N ALA A 322 16.52 -12.63 12.82
CA ALA A 322 16.10 -12.95 11.46
C ALA A 322 15.02 -11.99 10.91
N ILE A 323 14.54 -11.02 11.70
CA ILE A 323 13.65 -9.96 11.23
C ILE A 323 14.51 -8.82 10.68
N ALA A 324 14.57 -8.72 9.35
CA ALA A 324 15.26 -7.61 8.69
C ALA A 324 14.52 -6.28 8.94
N PRO A 325 15.20 -5.12 8.91
CA PRO A 325 14.55 -3.82 9.05
C PRO A 325 13.48 -3.59 7.95
N PRO A 326 12.49 -2.73 8.23
CA PRO A 326 11.51 -2.30 7.23
C PRO A 326 12.16 -1.37 6.20
N ASP A 327 11.55 -1.23 5.03
CA ASP A 327 12.07 -0.38 3.95
C ASP A 327 11.92 1.10 4.30
N LEU A 328 10.84 1.45 5.01
CA LEU A 328 10.64 2.76 5.60
C LEU A 328 10.27 2.62 7.08
N PHE A 329 11.13 3.12 7.96
CA PHE A 329 10.90 3.15 9.40
C PHE A 329 10.59 4.57 9.86
N VAL A 330 9.41 4.79 10.44
CA VAL A 330 8.98 6.10 10.95
C VAL A 330 8.69 6.01 12.44
N VAL A 331 9.30 6.92 13.19
CA VAL A 331 9.13 7.05 14.64
C VAL A 331 8.34 8.32 14.95
N LEU A 332 7.14 8.16 15.47
CA LEU A 332 6.27 9.21 15.97
C LEU A 332 6.67 9.51 17.42
N LYS A 333 7.39 10.62 17.63
CA LYS A 333 7.77 11.08 18.97
C LYS A 333 6.72 12.04 19.50
N VAL A 334 6.30 11.83 20.75
CA VAL A 334 5.40 12.71 21.48
C VAL A 334 5.93 12.85 22.89
N HIS A 335 5.89 14.07 23.43
CA HIS A 335 6.27 14.31 24.81
C HIS A 335 5.43 13.42 25.76
N PRO A 336 6.03 12.71 26.73
CA PRO A 336 5.31 11.75 27.57
C PRO A 336 4.06 12.33 28.26
N GLU A 337 4.14 13.57 28.75
CA GLU A 337 3.00 14.24 29.40
C GLU A 337 1.84 14.52 28.43
N LEU A 338 2.13 14.88 27.17
CA LEU A 338 1.09 15.03 26.15
C LEU A 338 0.47 13.68 25.79
N ALA A 339 1.26 12.60 25.84
CA ALA A 339 0.79 11.25 25.56
C ALA A 339 -0.18 10.75 26.65
N VAL A 340 0.11 11.04 27.92
CA VAL A 340 -0.77 10.77 29.06
C VAL A 340 -2.06 11.60 28.94
N ALA A 341 -1.95 12.89 28.63
CA ALA A 341 -3.12 13.76 28.46
C ALA A 341 -4.07 13.28 27.33
N ARG A 342 -3.52 12.67 26.27
CA ARG A 342 -4.32 12.11 25.15
C ARG A 342 -4.96 10.76 25.46
N LYS A 343 -4.44 10.01 26.43
CA LYS A 343 -4.83 8.61 26.68
C LYS A 343 -5.27 8.44 28.13
N THR A 344 -6.52 8.79 28.39
CA THR A 344 -7.15 8.74 29.71
C THR A 344 -7.66 7.35 30.11
N ASP A 345 -7.73 6.41 29.17
CA ASP A 345 -8.32 5.08 29.39
C ASP A 345 -7.37 4.09 30.08
N GLU A 346 -6.07 4.42 30.18
CA GLU A 346 -5.04 3.57 30.77
C GLU A 346 -4.33 4.27 31.93
N GLU A 347 -3.67 3.49 32.78
CA GLU A 347 -2.91 4.01 33.92
C GLU A 347 -1.81 4.99 33.44
N PRO A 348 -1.78 6.24 33.98
CA PRO A 348 -0.86 7.28 33.54
C PRO A 348 0.62 6.86 33.56
N ASP A 349 1.03 6.15 34.62
CA ASP A 349 2.42 5.73 34.80
C ASP A 349 2.84 4.67 33.76
N HIS A 350 1.90 3.80 33.36
CA HIS A 350 2.14 2.81 32.31
C HIS A 350 2.35 3.47 30.94
N VAL A 351 1.50 4.46 30.61
CA VAL A 351 1.60 5.23 29.37
C VAL A 351 2.89 6.05 29.37
N ARG A 352 3.22 6.70 30.50
CA ARG A 352 4.43 7.52 30.64
C ARG A 352 5.69 6.68 30.41
N SER A 353 5.83 5.52 31.05
CA SER A 353 7.01 4.65 30.90
C SER A 353 7.26 4.22 29.45
N ARG A 354 6.21 3.80 28.73
CA ARG A 354 6.33 3.38 27.33
C ARG A 354 6.60 4.53 26.38
N SER A 355 5.98 5.68 26.62
CA SER A 355 6.22 6.87 25.79
C SER A 355 7.61 7.45 26.03
N HIS A 356 8.12 7.37 27.26
CA HIS A 356 9.48 7.79 27.61
C HIS A 356 10.54 6.98 26.86
N GLU A 357 10.41 5.65 26.82
CA GLU A 357 11.37 4.81 26.06
C GLU A 357 11.46 5.21 24.59
N ILE A 358 10.32 5.51 23.96
CA ILE A 358 10.29 5.93 22.54
C ILE A 358 10.80 7.37 22.37
N TRP A 359 10.58 8.24 23.37
CA TRP A 359 11.07 9.61 23.38
C TRP A 359 12.60 9.65 23.40
N GLU A 360 13.20 8.88 24.30
CA GLU A 360 14.66 8.74 24.46
C GLU A 360 15.32 7.88 23.38
N LEU A 361 14.53 7.18 22.55
CA LEU A 361 15.05 6.31 21.52
C LEU A 361 15.97 7.08 20.56
N GLN A 362 17.25 6.72 20.58
CA GLN A 362 18.26 7.16 19.63
C GLN A 362 18.48 6.06 18.61
N LEU A 363 18.31 6.39 17.33
CA LEU A 363 18.50 5.47 16.22
C LEU A 363 19.65 6.00 15.35
N PRO A 364 20.46 5.11 14.75
CA PRO A 364 21.48 5.52 13.80
C PRO A 364 20.91 6.37 12.67
N ASP A 365 21.70 7.33 12.19
CA ASP A 365 21.30 8.20 11.09
C ASP A 365 20.90 7.38 9.85
N GLY A 366 19.77 7.75 9.26
CA GLY A 366 19.20 7.08 8.09
C GLY A 366 18.44 5.77 8.39
N MET A 367 18.51 5.23 9.61
CA MET A 367 17.71 4.05 9.99
C MET A 367 16.23 4.37 10.13
N ALA A 368 15.90 5.59 10.57
CA ALA A 368 14.54 6.01 10.86
C ALA A 368 14.29 7.47 10.47
N ARG A 369 13.03 7.77 10.18
CA ARG A 369 12.54 9.13 10.04
C ARG A 369 11.74 9.48 11.29
N VAL A 370 12.20 10.48 12.02
CA VAL A 370 11.55 10.94 13.26
C VAL A 370 10.57 12.05 12.88
N ILE A 371 9.31 11.89 13.28
CA ILE A 371 8.27 12.91 13.09
C ILE A 371 7.74 13.29 14.48
N ASP A 372 7.66 14.59 14.72
CA ASP A 372 7.06 15.14 15.94
C ASP A 372 5.53 15.04 15.84
N ALA A 373 4.97 14.11 16.62
CA ALA A 373 3.53 13.90 16.74
C ALA A 373 2.87 14.77 17.83
N GLY A 374 3.61 15.72 18.42
CA GLY A 374 3.07 16.84 19.19
C GLY A 374 2.36 17.87 18.31
N ARG A 375 2.75 17.98 17.04
CA ARG A 375 2.14 18.87 16.04
C ARG A 375 0.68 18.51 15.72
N PRO A 376 -0.08 19.43 15.08
CA PRO A 376 -1.43 19.14 14.62
C PRO A 376 -1.50 17.88 13.75
N PRO A 377 -2.51 17.00 13.91
CA PRO A 377 -2.59 15.73 13.18
C PRO A 377 -2.53 15.88 11.66
N ALA A 378 -3.08 16.97 11.10
CA ALA A 378 -3.06 17.23 9.67
C ALA A 378 -1.63 17.42 9.11
N GLU A 379 -0.77 18.14 9.85
CA GLU A 379 0.63 18.37 9.45
C GLU A 379 1.45 17.09 9.51
N VAL A 380 1.28 16.31 10.59
CA VAL A 380 1.94 15.02 10.77
C VAL A 380 1.56 14.06 9.64
N LEU A 381 0.27 14.03 9.25
CA LEU A 381 -0.20 13.20 8.15
C LEU A 381 0.32 13.68 6.78
N ALA A 382 0.42 14.99 6.56
CA ALA A 382 0.96 15.53 5.32
C ALA A 382 2.45 15.17 5.16
N GLU A 383 3.24 15.31 6.23
CA GLU A 383 4.65 14.93 6.27
C GLU A 383 4.81 13.42 6.04
N LEU A 384 4.02 12.58 6.73
CA LEU A 384 3.99 11.14 6.51
C LEU A 384 3.70 10.76 5.05
N ARG A 385 2.71 11.41 4.42
CA ARG A 385 2.34 11.14 3.02
C ARG A 385 3.46 11.52 2.06
N SER A 386 4.07 12.69 2.25
CA SER A 386 5.22 13.15 1.46
C SER A 386 6.38 12.15 1.55
N LEU A 387 6.66 11.69 2.76
CA LEU A 387 7.74 10.75 3.03
C LEU A 387 7.48 9.38 2.40
N VAL A 388 6.29 8.82 2.58
CA VAL A 388 5.89 7.56 1.92
C VAL A 388 5.98 7.71 0.40
N TRP A 389 5.51 8.83 -0.16
CA TRP A 389 5.54 9.07 -1.60
C TRP A 389 6.96 9.12 -2.16
N SER A 390 7.92 9.72 -1.44
CA SER A 390 9.33 9.73 -1.88
C SER A 390 10.00 8.35 -1.94
N HIS A 391 9.41 7.33 -1.31
CA HIS A 391 9.91 5.94 -1.30
C HIS A 391 9.14 5.00 -2.24
N LEU A 392 8.06 5.48 -2.87
CA LEU A 392 7.30 4.76 -3.89
C LEU A 392 7.86 5.06 -5.28
#